data_AF-A0A935HQQ7-F1
#
_entry.id   AF-A0A935HQQ7-F1
#
_cell.length_a   1.000
_cell.length_b   1.000
_cell.length_c   1.000
_cell.angle_alpha   90.00
_cell.angle_beta   90.00
_cell.angle_gamma   90.00
#
_symmetry.space_group_name_H-M   'P 1'
#
loop_
_entity.id
_entity.type
_entity.pdbx_description
1 polymer ?
#
loop_
_entity_poly.entity_id
_entity_poly.type
_entity_poly.pdbx_seq_one_letter_code
_entity_poly.pdbx_strand_id
1 'polypeptide(L)'
;MKKRHDLTIEAVILVAVLGLFSLTLFGASGQPRPEGVVLTGWLHAVDGYMGDLVLVVELDGVRCSYAKVRRNGRFIVRVPDGAEVYLAFLKPGHLAKEVKVSTRNAVHTSLARSSVRTVKFDVVLEPLEERVGRRYDGPVGSLSFVNGSGCVKVRHHPKLVADESVPAKKP
;
A
#
# COMPACT_ATOMS: atom_id res chain seq x y z
N MET A 1 47.02 51.74 -14.96
CA MET A 1 46.33 51.71 -16.28
C MET A 1 45.10 50.83 -16.15
N LYS A 2 43.89 51.41 -16.16
CA LYS A 2 42.60 50.68 -16.04
C LYS A 2 42.14 50.28 -17.44
N LYS A 3 42.20 48.99 -17.78
CA LYS A 3 41.55 48.44 -18.98
C LYS A 3 40.04 48.47 -18.75
N ARG A 4 39.33 49.34 -19.47
CA ARG A 4 37.87 49.24 -19.59
C ARG A 4 37.59 48.16 -20.62
N HIS A 5 36.88 47.12 -20.20
CA HIS A 5 36.33 46.12 -21.11
C HIS A 5 35.02 46.66 -21.65
N ASP A 6 34.98 47.03 -22.93
CA ASP A 6 33.76 47.39 -23.62
C ASP A 6 32.90 46.13 -23.79
N LEU A 7 31.98 45.91 -22.84
CA LEU A 7 30.91 44.94 -23.04
C LEU A 7 29.95 45.51 -24.08
N THR A 8 29.83 44.84 -25.21
CA THR A 8 28.82 45.13 -26.22
C THR A 8 27.41 44.90 -25.64
N ILE A 9 26.44 45.68 -26.11
CA ILE A 9 25.04 45.63 -25.62
C ILE A 9 24.45 44.21 -25.71
N GLU A 10 24.83 43.45 -26.74
CA GLU A 10 24.44 42.04 -26.90
C GLU A 10 24.93 41.14 -25.75
N ALA A 11 26.15 41.37 -25.26
CA ALA A 11 26.70 40.62 -24.12
C ALA A 11 25.96 40.93 -22.82
N VAL A 12 25.50 42.18 -22.65
CA VAL A 12 24.70 42.58 -21.48
C VAL A 12 23.31 41.94 -21.52
N ILE A 13 22.69 41.87 -22.70
CA ILE A 13 21.38 41.21 -22.89
C ILE A 13 21.50 39.71 -22.63
N LEU A 14 22.55 39.06 -23.14
CA LEU A 14 22.77 37.62 -22.92
C LEU A 14 22.96 37.30 -21.43
N VAL A 15 23.75 38.10 -20.70
CA VAL A 15 23.95 37.95 -19.24
C VAL A 15 22.64 38.18 -18.47
N ALA A 16 21.82 39.15 -18.88
CA ALA A 16 20.52 39.39 -18.26
C ALA A 16 19.53 38.24 -18.48
N VAL A 17 19.50 37.65 -19.68
CA VAL A 17 18.65 36.49 -20.00
C VAL A 17 19.12 35.22 -19.27
N LEU A 18 20.43 34.99 -19.18
CA LEU A 18 21.01 33.88 -18.40
C LEU A 18 20.76 34.03 -16.88
N GLY A 19 20.76 35.26 -16.37
CA GLY A 19 20.39 35.58 -14.98
C GLY A 19 18.91 35.33 -14.68
N LEU A 20 18.00 35.63 -15.62
CA LEU A 20 16.56 35.35 -15.44
C LEU A 20 16.23 33.85 -15.45
N PHE A 21 16.97 33.04 -16.21
CA PHE A 21 16.77 31.59 -16.26
C PHE A 21 17.31 30.84 -15.04
N SER A 22 18.18 31.46 -14.23
CA SER A 22 18.79 30.81 -13.06
C SER A 22 17.97 30.92 -11.76
N LEU A 23 16.85 31.67 -11.77
CA LEU A 23 16.00 31.88 -10.60
C LEU A 23 14.76 30.96 -10.50
N THR A 24 14.54 30.05 -11.45
CA THR A 24 13.31 29.22 -11.48
C THR A 24 13.46 27.80 -10.90
N LEU A 25 14.63 27.39 -10.40
CA LEU A 25 14.89 25.97 -10.07
C LEU A 25 15.02 25.58 -8.59
N PHE A 26 14.71 26.48 -7.65
CA PHE A 26 14.67 26.11 -6.21
C PHE A 26 13.32 26.35 -5.54
N GLY A 27 12.24 26.26 -6.32
CA GLY A 27 10.86 26.31 -5.85
C GLY A 27 10.16 24.95 -5.77
N ALA A 28 10.89 23.83 -5.75
CA ALA A 28 10.30 22.52 -5.46
C ALA A 28 9.96 22.44 -3.96
N SER A 29 8.87 23.13 -3.61
CA SER A 29 8.07 22.90 -2.41
C SER A 29 8.09 21.41 -2.06
N GLY A 30 8.44 21.08 -0.82
CA GLY A 30 8.38 19.71 -0.33
C GLY A 30 7.08 19.06 -0.78
N GLN A 31 7.18 17.93 -1.49
CA GLN A 31 6.01 17.17 -1.89
C GLN A 31 5.12 17.01 -0.66
N PRO A 32 3.82 17.34 -0.71
CA PRO A 32 2.94 16.99 0.38
C PRO A 32 3.08 15.48 0.55
N ARG A 33 3.60 15.04 1.71
CA ARG A 33 3.56 13.62 2.07
C ARG A 33 2.11 13.23 1.88
N PRO A 34 1.78 12.26 0.99
CA PRO A 34 0.42 11.81 0.91
C PRO A 34 0.05 11.33 2.32
N GLU A 35 -0.84 12.07 2.97
CA GLU A 35 -1.35 11.67 4.26
C GLU A 35 -2.02 10.32 4.03
N GLY A 36 -1.57 9.30 4.74
CA GLY A 36 -1.97 7.94 4.45
C GLY A 36 -1.56 7.01 5.57
N VAL A 37 -1.99 5.76 5.43
CA VAL A 37 -1.78 4.69 6.41
C VAL A 37 -0.68 3.78 5.92
N VAL A 38 0.26 3.48 6.81
CA VAL A 38 1.29 2.46 6.58
C VAL A 38 0.80 1.16 7.20
N LEU A 39 0.53 0.17 6.36
CA LEU A 39 0.26 -1.19 6.79
C LEU A 39 1.57 -1.93 6.88
N THR A 40 1.92 -2.43 8.06
CA THR A 40 3.04 -3.35 8.25
C THR A 40 2.48 -4.66 8.73
N GLY A 41 2.91 -5.77 8.16
CA GLY A 41 2.47 -7.06 8.67
C GLY A 41 3.46 -8.17 8.42
N TRP A 42 3.20 -9.29 9.05
CA TRP A 42 3.91 -10.54 8.82
C TRP A 42 2.94 -11.58 8.30
N LEU A 43 3.42 -12.33 7.32
CA LEU A 43 2.70 -13.46 6.79
C LEU A 43 3.35 -14.75 7.29
N HIS A 44 2.51 -15.63 7.80
CA HIS A 44 2.86 -16.95 8.30
C HIS A 44 2.18 -17.99 7.43
N ALA A 45 2.96 -18.90 6.87
CA ALA A 45 2.51 -20.10 6.20
C ALA A 45 3.07 -21.28 6.98
N VAL A 46 2.31 -22.36 7.06
CA VAL A 46 2.67 -23.53 7.89
C VAL A 46 4.00 -24.15 7.44
N ASP A 47 4.30 -24.09 6.14
CA ASP A 47 5.54 -24.59 5.53
C ASP A 47 6.79 -23.71 5.80
N GLY A 48 6.61 -22.50 6.32
CA GLY A 48 7.68 -21.53 6.60
C GLY A 48 8.36 -20.89 5.39
N TYR A 49 8.04 -21.31 4.15
CA TYR A 49 8.67 -20.78 2.93
C TYR A 49 7.84 -19.64 2.33
N MET A 50 8.47 -18.48 2.09
CA MET A 50 7.78 -17.26 1.61
C MET A 50 8.17 -16.84 0.19
N GLY A 51 9.02 -17.60 -0.51
CA GLY A 51 9.66 -17.14 -1.75
C GLY A 51 8.75 -17.11 -2.97
N ASP A 52 7.67 -17.89 -2.95
CA ASP A 52 6.65 -18.01 -4.00
C ASP A 52 5.36 -17.24 -3.66
N LEU A 53 5.38 -16.46 -2.58
CA LEU A 53 4.23 -15.69 -2.15
C LEU A 53 4.06 -14.40 -2.94
N VAL A 54 2.82 -14.13 -3.32
CA VAL A 54 2.42 -12.92 -4.04
C VAL A 54 1.41 -12.16 -3.19
N LEU A 55 1.74 -10.91 -2.86
CA LEU A 55 0.80 -9.95 -2.27
C LEU A 55 0.34 -8.99 -3.37
N VAL A 56 -0.93 -9.10 -3.75
CA VAL A 56 -1.59 -8.17 -4.66
C VAL A 56 -2.29 -7.10 -3.85
N VAL A 57 -2.08 -5.84 -4.24
CA VAL A 57 -2.72 -4.66 -3.67
C VAL A 57 -3.60 -4.06 -4.75
N GLU A 58 -4.90 -4.17 -4.55
CA GLU A 58 -5.91 -3.54 -5.40
C GLU A 58 -6.44 -2.29 -4.70
N LEU A 59 -6.22 -1.12 -5.31
CA LEU A 59 -6.61 0.18 -4.80
C LEU A 59 -7.82 0.70 -5.60
N ASP A 60 -8.89 1.01 -4.88
CA ASP A 60 -10.15 1.57 -5.37
C ASP A 60 -10.76 0.79 -6.56
N GLY A 61 -10.56 -0.53 -6.61
CA GLY A 61 -11.15 -1.40 -7.63
C GLY A 61 -10.51 -1.34 -9.03
N VAL A 62 -9.47 -0.54 -9.22
CA VAL A 62 -8.92 -0.24 -10.56
C VAL A 62 -7.40 -0.43 -10.63
N ARG A 63 -6.68 -0.14 -9.56
CA ARG A 63 -5.21 -0.14 -9.56
C ARG A 63 -4.67 -1.39 -8.88
N CYS A 64 -4.23 -2.36 -9.67
CA CYS A 64 -3.56 -3.56 -9.17
C CYS A 64 -2.05 -3.38 -9.19
N SER A 65 -1.40 -3.67 -8.06
CA SER A 65 0.06 -3.67 -7.92
C SER A 65 0.53 -4.82 -7.05
N TYR A 66 1.79 -5.21 -7.20
CA TYR A 66 2.41 -6.22 -6.35
C TYR A 66 3.22 -5.56 -5.24
N ALA A 67 3.03 -6.00 -4.00
CA ALA A 67 3.87 -5.58 -2.89
C ALA A 67 4.91 -6.65 -2.57
N LYS A 68 6.15 -6.22 -2.33
CA LYS A 68 7.24 -7.11 -1.97
C LYS A 68 7.04 -7.68 -0.57
N VAL A 69 7.00 -9.00 -0.46
CA VAL A 69 7.09 -9.71 0.82
C VAL A 69 8.53 -10.15 1.04
N ARG A 70 9.07 -9.88 2.23
CA ARG A 70 10.42 -10.28 2.60
C ARG A 70 10.45 -11.77 2.94
N ARG A 71 11.66 -12.36 2.94
CA ARG A 71 11.87 -13.77 3.29
C ARG A 71 11.30 -14.17 4.66
N ASN A 72 11.24 -13.24 5.60
CA ASN A 72 10.67 -13.45 6.94
C ASN A 72 9.15 -13.20 7.00
N GLY A 73 8.47 -13.18 5.85
CA GLY A 73 7.02 -12.91 5.77
C GLY A 73 6.64 -11.44 5.92
N ARG A 74 7.57 -10.54 6.22
CA ARG A 74 7.25 -9.13 6.46
C ARG A 74 6.88 -8.41 5.16
N PHE A 75 5.76 -7.69 5.18
CA PHE A 75 5.35 -6.77 4.11
C PHE A 75 5.09 -5.37 4.66
N ILE A 76 5.17 -4.38 3.76
CA ILE A 76 4.84 -2.98 4.04
C ILE A 76 4.06 -2.43 2.85
N VAL A 77 2.85 -1.94 3.08
CA VAL A 77 1.98 -1.32 2.07
C VAL A 77 1.63 0.09 2.53
N ARG A 78 1.72 1.06 1.63
CA ARG A 78 1.28 2.44 1.89
C ARG A 78 -0.06 2.65 1.20
N VAL A 79 -1.07 3.01 1.98
CA VAL A 79 -2.42 3.25 1.49
C VAL A 79 -2.72 4.75 1.63
N PRO A 80 -3.11 5.43 0.54
CA PRO A 80 -3.55 6.82 0.61
C PRO A 80 -4.70 7.00 1.61
N ASP A 81 -4.82 8.19 2.20
CA ASP A 81 -6.04 8.54 2.93
C ASP A 81 -7.26 8.52 2.01
N GLY A 82 -8.44 8.24 2.57
CA GLY A 82 -9.69 8.24 1.80
C GLY A 82 -9.93 6.99 0.94
N ALA A 83 -8.94 6.10 0.82
CA ALA A 83 -8.97 4.98 -0.12
C ALA A 83 -9.61 3.70 0.45
N GLU A 84 -10.00 2.83 -0.48
CA GLU A 84 -10.36 1.44 -0.23
C GLU A 84 -9.38 0.50 -0.92
N VAL A 85 -8.84 -0.46 -0.16
CA VAL A 85 -7.81 -1.39 -0.64
C VAL A 85 -8.21 -2.82 -0.34
N TYR A 86 -7.96 -3.71 -1.30
CA TYR A 86 -7.97 -5.16 -1.09
C TYR A 86 -6.54 -5.67 -1.14
N LEU A 87 -6.16 -6.41 -0.10
CA LEU A 87 -4.89 -7.11 0.01
C LEU A 87 -5.15 -8.60 -0.23
N ALA A 88 -4.79 -9.11 -1.41
CA ALA A 88 -4.90 -10.53 -1.72
C ALA A 88 -3.53 -11.21 -1.50
N PHE A 89 -3.53 -12.18 -0.60
CA PHE A 89 -2.37 -12.99 -0.24
C PHE A 89 -2.49 -14.34 -0.94
N LEU A 90 -1.63 -14.55 -1.93
CA LEU A 90 -1.63 -15.73 -2.78
C LEU A 90 -0.34 -16.51 -2.57
N LYS A 91 -0.45 -17.79 -2.24
CA LYS A 91 0.69 -18.70 -2.13
C LYS A 91 0.27 -20.08 -2.64
N PRO A 92 1.06 -20.73 -3.51
CA PRO A 92 0.81 -22.11 -3.92
C PRO A 92 0.64 -23.05 -2.72
N GLY A 93 -0.27 -24.02 -2.84
CA GLY A 93 -0.55 -24.99 -1.77
C GLY A 93 -1.33 -24.44 -0.57
N HIS A 94 -1.72 -23.16 -0.58
CA HIS A 94 -2.43 -22.51 0.52
C HIS A 94 -3.71 -21.84 0.05
N LEU A 95 -4.67 -21.69 0.96
CA LEU A 95 -5.89 -20.92 0.70
C LEU A 95 -5.55 -19.44 0.52
N ALA A 96 -5.96 -18.88 -0.62
CA ALA A 96 -5.90 -17.45 -0.87
C ALA A 96 -6.73 -16.70 0.18
N LYS A 97 -6.16 -15.65 0.77
CA LYS A 97 -6.86 -14.79 1.74
C LYS A 97 -6.90 -13.36 1.24
N GLU A 98 -8.04 -12.72 1.43
CA GLU A 98 -8.24 -11.31 1.11
C GLU A 98 -8.52 -10.51 2.39
N VAL A 99 -7.91 -9.34 2.51
CA VAL A 99 -8.21 -8.38 3.59
C VAL A 99 -8.62 -7.06 3.00
N LYS A 100 -9.79 -6.57 3.39
CA LYS A 100 -10.29 -5.26 2.99
C LYS A 100 -9.81 -4.18 3.96
N VAL A 101 -9.30 -3.07 3.44
CA VAL A 101 -8.83 -1.93 4.24
C VAL A 101 -9.50 -0.67 3.74
N SER A 102 -10.11 0.10 4.65
CA SER A 102 -10.67 1.42 4.34
C SER A 102 -10.01 2.48 5.19
N THR A 103 -9.38 3.47 4.56
CA THR A 103 -8.69 4.58 5.24
C THR A 103 -9.53 5.85 5.33
N ARG A 104 -10.82 5.82 4.96
CA ARG A 104 -11.73 6.98 4.89
C ARG A 104 -11.70 7.91 6.12
N ASN A 105 -11.56 7.35 7.31
CA ASN A 105 -11.57 8.12 8.57
C ASN A 105 -10.19 8.17 9.24
N ALA A 106 -9.12 7.79 8.55
CA ALA A 106 -7.79 7.66 9.15
C ALA A 106 -7.20 9.02 9.56
N VAL A 107 -7.53 10.10 8.84
CA VAL A 107 -7.00 11.45 9.12
C VAL A 107 -8.07 12.56 9.13
N HIS A 108 -9.35 12.17 9.19
CA HIS A 108 -10.47 13.09 9.01
C HIS A 108 -10.56 14.18 10.10
N THR A 109 -10.11 13.89 11.33
CA THR A 109 -10.12 14.83 12.46
C THR A 109 -8.72 15.19 12.94
N SER A 110 -8.59 16.29 13.71
CA SER A 110 -7.33 16.65 14.37
C SER A 110 -6.81 15.54 15.30
N LEU A 111 -7.72 14.91 16.04
CA LEU A 111 -7.41 13.76 16.91
C LEU A 111 -6.88 12.57 16.10
N ALA A 112 -7.54 12.22 14.99
CA ALA A 112 -7.10 11.15 14.10
C ALA A 112 -5.73 11.45 13.48
N ARG A 113 -5.48 12.70 13.06
CA ARG A 113 -4.18 13.16 12.52
C ARG A 113 -3.02 13.03 13.52
N SER A 114 -3.30 13.20 14.82
CA SER A 114 -2.30 13.03 15.89
C SER A 114 -2.00 11.56 16.24
N SER A 115 -2.79 10.61 15.74
CA SER A 115 -2.64 9.18 16.04
C SER A 115 -1.63 8.47 15.13
N VAL A 116 -1.19 7.28 15.55
CA VAL A 116 -0.19 6.47 14.82
C VAL A 116 -0.77 6.00 13.49
N ARG A 117 -0.17 6.46 12.38
CA ARG A 117 -0.56 6.08 11.00
C ARG A 117 -0.08 4.69 10.58
N THR A 118 0.52 3.93 11.49
CA THR A 118 1.03 2.59 11.20
C THR A 118 0.13 1.54 11.84
N VAL A 119 -0.49 0.72 11.01
CA VAL A 119 -1.25 -0.45 11.47
C VAL A 119 -0.35 -1.68 11.36
N LYS A 120 -0.29 -2.46 12.43
CA LYS A 120 0.46 -3.72 12.47
C LYS A 120 -0.51 -4.89 12.58
N PHE A 121 -0.39 -5.89 11.72
CA PHE A 121 -1.21 -7.09 11.77
C PHE A 121 -0.53 -8.27 11.08
N ASP A 122 -0.93 -9.48 11.46
CA ASP A 122 -0.39 -10.70 10.89
C ASP A 122 -1.45 -11.43 10.06
N VAL A 123 -1.00 -12.19 9.07
CA VAL A 123 -1.84 -13.01 8.22
C VAL A 123 -1.31 -14.44 8.28
N VAL A 124 -2.18 -15.38 8.63
CA VAL A 124 -1.85 -16.80 8.65
C VAL A 124 -2.53 -17.48 7.47
N LEU A 125 -1.76 -18.09 6.58
CA LEU A 125 -2.26 -18.87 5.45
C LEU A 125 -2.42 -20.33 5.86
N GLU A 126 -3.62 -20.86 5.65
CA GLU A 126 -3.96 -22.27 5.88
C GLU A 126 -3.56 -23.10 4.65
N PRO A 127 -2.95 -24.28 4.82
CA PRO A 127 -2.71 -25.21 3.72
C PRO A 127 -4.04 -25.65 3.06
N LEU A 128 -4.02 -25.84 1.74
CA LEU A 128 -5.18 -26.36 1.01
C LEU A 128 -5.58 -27.77 1.48
N GLU A 129 -4.60 -28.57 1.91
CA GLU A 129 -4.81 -29.95 2.38
C GLU A 129 -5.68 -30.02 3.64
N GLU A 130 -5.66 -28.99 4.49
CA GLU A 130 -6.53 -28.91 5.68
C GLU A 130 -7.99 -28.59 5.30
N ARG A 131 -8.21 -28.08 4.08
CA ARG A 131 -9.48 -27.51 3.60
C ARG A 131 -9.80 -27.96 2.18
N VAL A 132 -9.62 -29.25 1.91
CA VAL A 132 -9.78 -29.82 0.56
C VAL A 132 -11.13 -29.43 -0.06
N GLY A 133 -11.08 -28.92 -1.29
CA GLY A 133 -12.28 -28.52 -2.05
C GLY A 133 -13.02 -27.34 -1.44
N ARG A 134 -12.34 -26.50 -0.64
CA ARG A 134 -12.91 -25.27 -0.08
C ARG A 134 -12.10 -24.06 -0.52
N ARG A 135 -12.77 -22.91 -0.54
CA ARG A 135 -12.16 -21.59 -0.72
C ARG A 135 -12.87 -20.56 0.15
N TYR A 136 -12.23 -19.42 0.39
CA TYR A 136 -12.94 -18.28 0.98
C TYR A 136 -13.83 -17.58 -0.05
N ASP A 137 -14.99 -17.13 0.41
CA ASP A 137 -15.95 -16.33 -0.33
C ASP A 137 -15.79 -14.85 0.06
N GLY A 138 -14.87 -14.17 -0.63
CA GLY A 138 -14.51 -12.77 -0.39
C GLY A 138 -13.52 -12.55 0.76
N PRO A 139 -13.38 -11.31 1.25
CA PRO A 139 -12.41 -10.97 2.28
C PRO A 139 -12.68 -11.70 3.58
N VAL A 140 -11.62 -12.22 4.21
CA VAL A 140 -11.69 -12.95 5.49
C VAL A 140 -11.71 -12.00 6.69
N GLY A 141 -11.37 -10.74 6.47
CA GLY A 141 -11.44 -9.69 7.47
C GLY A 141 -11.35 -8.30 6.88
N SER A 142 -11.58 -7.30 7.73
CA SER A 142 -11.49 -5.90 7.37
C SER A 142 -10.85 -5.03 8.45
N LEU A 143 -10.13 -4.01 7.98
CA LEU A 143 -9.55 -2.93 8.77
C LEU A 143 -10.21 -1.61 8.35
N SER A 144 -10.73 -0.87 9.32
CA SER A 144 -11.35 0.44 9.07
C SER A 144 -11.02 1.40 10.21
N PHE A 145 -11.21 2.69 9.99
CA PHE A 145 -10.96 3.71 11.00
C PHE A 145 -12.29 4.27 11.52
N VAL A 146 -12.41 4.41 12.85
CA VAL A 146 -13.60 4.97 13.50
C VAL A 146 -13.65 6.47 13.28
N ASN A 147 -14.81 6.98 12.85
CA ASN A 147 -15.02 8.42 12.69
C ASN A 147 -14.82 9.16 14.03
N GLY A 148 -14.20 10.32 14.00
CA GLY A 148 -13.86 11.08 15.20
C GLY A 148 -12.49 10.72 15.76
N SER A 149 -12.31 9.48 16.24
CA SER A 149 -11.07 9.08 16.94
C SER A 149 -9.93 8.64 16.02
N GLY A 150 -10.24 8.10 14.83
CA GLY A 150 -9.23 7.45 13.98
C GLY A 150 -8.71 6.14 14.57
N CYS A 151 -9.38 5.54 15.57
CA CYS A 151 -9.00 4.23 16.07
C CYS A 151 -9.25 3.15 15.01
N VAL A 152 -8.35 2.18 14.91
CA VAL A 152 -8.53 1.03 14.03
C VAL A 152 -9.60 0.11 14.59
N LYS A 153 -10.56 -0.23 13.74
CA LYS A 153 -11.58 -1.24 13.96
C LYS A 153 -11.28 -2.45 13.06
N VAL A 154 -11.11 -3.59 13.71
CA VAL A 154 -10.84 -4.88 13.06
C VAL A 154 -12.11 -5.71 13.07
N ARG A 155 -12.40 -6.40 11.96
CA ARG A 155 -13.48 -7.40 11.86
C ARG A 155 -12.95 -8.64 11.17
N HIS A 156 -13.37 -9.79 11.67
CA HIS A 156 -13.12 -11.09 11.05
C HIS A 156 -14.45 -11.65 10.58
N HIS A 157 -14.52 -12.09 9.33
CA HIS A 157 -15.70 -12.70 8.73
C HIS A 157 -15.29 -13.76 7.70
N PRO A 158 -14.55 -14.79 8.12
CA PRO A 158 -14.17 -15.87 7.22
C PRO A 158 -15.42 -16.66 6.81
N LYS A 159 -15.67 -16.75 5.50
CA LYS A 159 -16.74 -17.57 4.94
C LYS A 159 -16.12 -18.58 3.99
N LEU A 160 -16.19 -19.87 4.35
CA LEU A 160 -15.72 -20.96 3.49
C LEU A 160 -16.88 -21.50 2.66
N VAL A 161 -16.64 -21.69 1.36
CA VAL A 161 -17.58 -22.27 0.41
C VAL A 161 -16.92 -23.44 -0.32
N ALA A 162 -17.72 -24.24 -1.02
CA ALA A 162 -17.16 -25.25 -1.92
C ALA A 162 -16.36 -24.58 -3.04
N ASP A 163 -15.19 -25.14 -3.34
CA ASP A 163 -14.40 -24.74 -4.49
C ASP A 163 -14.86 -25.55 -5.70
N GLU A 164 -15.69 -24.93 -6.53
CA GLU A 164 -16.24 -25.56 -7.74
C GLU A 164 -15.18 -25.85 -8.80
N SER A 165 -13.97 -25.28 -8.68
CA SER A 165 -12.83 -25.61 -9.55
C SER A 165 -12.19 -26.97 -9.22
N VAL A 166 -12.46 -27.52 -8.03
CA VAL A 166 -12.00 -28.83 -7.60
C VAL A 166 -13.17 -29.81 -7.75
N PRO A 167 -13.13 -30.77 -8.71
CA PRO A 167 -14.21 -31.73 -8.86
C PRO A 167 -14.38 -32.54 -7.57
N ALA A 168 -15.62 -32.67 -7.10
CA ALA A 168 -15.94 -33.53 -5.98
C ALA A 168 -15.40 -34.94 -6.27
N LYS A 169 -14.50 -35.44 -5.41
CA LYS A 169 -13.99 -36.80 -5.52
C LYS A 169 -15.19 -37.74 -5.34
N LYS A 170 -15.68 -38.30 -6.45
CA LYS A 170 -16.76 -39.29 -6.45
C LYS A 170 -16.22 -40.53 -5.70
N PRO A 171 -17.01 -41.11 -4.76
CA PRO A 171 -16.60 -42.32 -4.03
C PRO A 171 -16.37 -43.50 -4.97
#